data_AF-A0A1G5HPF7-F1
#
_entry.id   AF-A0A1G5HPF7-F1
#
_cell.length_a   1.000
_cell.length_b   1.000
_cell.length_c   1.000
_cell.angle_alpha   90.00
_cell.angle_beta   90.00
_cell.angle_gamma   90.00
#
_symmetry.space_group_name_H-M   'P 1'
#
loop_
_entity.id
_entity.type
_entity.pdbx_description
1 polymer ?
#
loop_
_entity_poly.entity_id
_entity_poly.type
_entity_poly.pdbx_seq_one_letter_code
_entity_poly.pdbx_strand_id
1 'polypeptide(L)'
;MKTFKIVVLIALLLIIMGCRNTAPTDISITEFSHSEQNFKIISAYEGLYCYVEEAKKLSNPNPKSLQKLYSEIFINRVFDFGVPTIKYHHNVIYNIAELEKQLHELENYNVEDILQSTLIKSAEILPGPDINIFVMPHNRYITKASGYIHNGDIYIYPSTKWTESAIQAIIAHEYNHIVAMENRHPPNDLLGFLVFEGKAEAFAKLSIGYKISGSICIEQEKEMWEIIEDYLCQNTTTICDKLSSLDEMLPNCRYIIGYNIVNSFIQRHPHLSIEEWTHMDEHEIFVESGYVEYLNR
;
A
#
# COMPACT_ATOMS: atom_id res chain seq x y z
N MET A 1 -20.84 74.37 -1.98
CA MET A 1 -22.19 74.06 -1.45
C MET A 1 -22.92 73.27 -2.53
N LYS A 2 -23.30 72.00 -2.41
CA LYS A 2 -23.60 71.13 -1.27
C LYS A 2 -23.44 69.66 -1.71
N THR A 3 -22.71 68.88 -0.89
CA THR A 3 -22.97 67.50 -0.40
C THR A 3 -23.41 66.40 -1.39
N PHE A 4 -22.61 65.37 -1.66
CA PHE A 4 -22.34 64.16 -0.84
C PHE A 4 -23.58 63.24 -0.69
N LYS A 5 -23.70 62.21 -1.55
CA LYS A 5 -24.37 60.92 -1.27
C LYS A 5 -23.83 59.82 -2.20
N ILE A 6 -22.68 59.27 -1.82
CA ILE A 6 -22.29 57.90 -2.16
C ILE A 6 -22.69 57.03 -0.95
N VAL A 7 -22.88 55.74 -1.21
CA VAL A 7 -22.88 54.59 -0.29
C VAL A 7 -24.27 53.99 -0.04
N VAL A 8 -24.30 52.65 -0.11
CA VAL A 8 -25.41 51.70 0.13
C VAL A 8 -26.28 51.37 -1.09
N LEU A 9 -25.71 50.65 -2.06
CA LEU A 9 -26.39 49.48 -2.67
C LEU A 9 -25.42 48.58 -3.46
N ILE A 10 -24.35 48.10 -2.84
CA ILE A 10 -23.58 46.95 -3.35
C ILE A 10 -23.30 46.03 -2.17
N ALA A 11 -24.36 45.41 -1.67
CA ALA A 11 -24.29 44.26 -0.80
C ALA A 11 -25.31 43.26 -1.36
N LEU A 12 -24.85 42.01 -1.54
CA LEU A 12 -25.53 40.90 -2.24
C LEU A 12 -25.56 40.98 -3.77
N LEU A 13 -24.45 40.62 -4.42
CA LEU A 13 -24.49 39.84 -5.69
C LEU A 13 -23.16 39.25 -6.16
N LEU A 14 -22.17 39.04 -5.27
CA LEU A 14 -20.90 38.38 -5.64
C LEU A 14 -20.41 37.41 -4.56
N ILE A 15 -21.26 36.48 -4.12
CA ILE A 15 -20.81 35.20 -3.57
C ILE A 15 -21.63 34.10 -4.24
N ILE A 16 -21.40 33.93 -5.54
CA ILE A 16 -21.60 32.66 -6.22
C ILE A 16 -20.26 32.34 -6.89
N MET A 17 -19.21 32.14 -6.09
CA MET A 17 -18.08 31.32 -6.53
C MET A 17 -18.56 29.87 -6.49
N GLY A 18 -19.42 29.53 -7.45
CA GLY A 18 -19.55 28.15 -7.89
C GLY A 18 -18.23 27.78 -8.55
N CYS A 19 -17.72 26.59 -8.23
CA CYS A 19 -16.57 25.98 -8.89
C CYS A 19 -16.68 26.16 -10.41
N ARG A 20 -15.91 27.10 -10.99
CA ARG A 20 -15.84 27.25 -12.44
C ARG A 20 -14.44 27.66 -12.90
N ASN A 21 -13.85 26.71 -13.65
CA ASN A 21 -12.96 26.89 -14.79
C ASN A 21 -11.45 27.08 -14.63
N THR A 22 -10.90 26.83 -13.46
CA THR A 22 -9.57 26.21 -13.35
C THR A 22 -9.77 25.04 -12.42
N ALA A 23 -9.80 23.82 -12.94
CA ALA A 23 -9.91 22.64 -12.09
C ALA A 23 -8.80 22.76 -11.03
N PRO A 24 -9.11 22.82 -9.72
CA PRO A 24 -8.12 22.44 -8.72
C PRO A 24 -7.58 21.10 -9.20
N THR A 25 -6.26 20.92 -9.24
CA THR A 25 -5.72 19.58 -9.46
C THR A 25 -6.39 18.69 -8.43
N ASP A 26 -7.27 17.78 -8.85
CA ASP A 26 -8.09 16.95 -7.94
C ASP A 26 -7.25 15.84 -7.26
N ILE A 27 -5.94 16.08 -7.16
CA ILE A 27 -4.90 15.15 -6.73
C ILE A 27 -3.78 16.00 -6.16
N SER A 28 -3.37 15.67 -4.94
CA SER A 28 -2.17 16.23 -4.34
C SER A 28 -0.96 15.41 -4.78
N ILE A 29 0.09 16.10 -5.21
CA ILE A 29 1.34 15.48 -5.66
C ILE A 29 2.49 16.01 -4.81
N THR A 30 3.19 15.11 -4.15
CA THR A 30 4.44 15.40 -3.45
C THR A 30 5.58 14.70 -4.18
N GLU A 31 6.49 15.48 -4.76
CA GLU A 31 7.69 14.99 -5.44
C GLU A 31 8.92 15.31 -4.60
N PHE A 32 9.81 14.33 -4.44
CA PHE A 32 11.09 14.51 -3.77
C PHE A 32 12.12 13.54 -4.32
N SER A 33 13.40 13.84 -4.12
CA SER A 33 14.51 12.97 -4.52
C SER A 33 15.40 12.69 -3.33
N HIS A 34 15.95 11.48 -3.27
CA HIS A 34 16.90 11.06 -2.26
C HIS A 34 17.81 9.97 -2.84
N SER A 35 19.13 10.03 -2.61
CA SER A 35 20.10 9.04 -3.10
C SER A 35 19.98 8.71 -4.60
N GLU A 36 19.84 9.74 -5.44
CA GLU A 36 19.64 9.62 -6.90
C GLU A 36 18.32 8.96 -7.35
N GLN A 37 17.47 8.56 -6.41
CA GLN A 37 16.12 8.03 -6.63
C GLN A 37 15.08 9.15 -6.52
N ASN A 38 14.11 9.17 -7.44
CA ASN A 38 12.98 10.08 -7.42
C ASN A 38 11.73 9.38 -6.91
N PHE A 39 10.97 10.09 -6.09
CA PHE A 39 9.72 9.62 -5.51
C PHE A 39 8.59 10.58 -5.85
N LYS A 40 7.43 10.01 -6.14
CA LYS A 40 6.20 10.76 -6.38
C LYS A 40 5.05 10.15 -5.60
N ILE A 41 4.59 10.85 -4.58
CA ILE A 41 3.39 10.49 -3.82
C ILE A 41 2.20 11.20 -4.47
N ILE A 42 1.18 10.41 -4.85
CA ILE A 42 0.00 10.83 -5.58
C ILE A 42 -1.21 10.51 -4.70
N SER A 43 -1.74 11.53 -4.02
CA SER A 43 -2.85 11.38 -3.09
C SER A 43 -4.18 11.73 -3.75
N ALA A 44 -5.07 10.75 -3.83
CA ALA A 44 -6.33 10.88 -4.54
C ALA A 44 -7.46 11.52 -3.69
N TYR A 45 -7.14 12.05 -2.50
CA TYR A 45 -8.09 12.57 -1.53
C TYR A 45 -8.94 13.72 -2.07
N GLU A 46 -8.33 14.69 -2.76
CA GLU A 46 -9.03 15.86 -3.30
C GLU A 46 -10.14 15.44 -4.30
N GLY A 47 -9.85 14.51 -5.20
CA GLY A 47 -10.82 13.98 -6.15
C GLY A 47 -11.98 13.23 -5.47
N LEU A 48 -11.72 12.63 -4.31
CA LEU A 48 -12.76 11.98 -3.50
C LEU A 48 -13.60 13.00 -2.73
N TYR A 49 -13.01 14.07 -2.23
CA TYR A 49 -13.75 15.20 -1.69
C TYR A 49 -14.69 15.79 -2.75
N CYS A 50 -14.22 15.98 -3.98
CA CYS A 50 -15.06 16.40 -5.09
C CYS A 50 -16.21 15.41 -5.36
N TYR A 51 -15.94 14.11 -5.33
CA TYR A 51 -16.98 13.08 -5.47
C TYR A 51 -18.02 13.17 -4.35
N VAL A 52 -17.58 13.32 -3.09
CA VAL A 52 -18.46 13.47 -1.92
C VAL A 52 -19.38 14.68 -2.08
N GLU A 53 -18.81 15.84 -2.43
CA GLU A 53 -19.55 17.09 -2.58
C GLU A 53 -20.58 17.03 -3.71
N GLU A 54 -20.24 16.43 -4.85
CA GLU A 54 -21.19 16.25 -5.95
C GLU A 54 -22.23 15.18 -5.64
N ALA A 55 -21.87 14.11 -4.91
CA ALA A 55 -22.81 13.06 -4.54
C ALA A 55 -23.90 13.58 -3.60
N LYS A 56 -23.57 14.49 -2.66
CA LYS A 56 -24.52 15.16 -1.76
C LYS A 56 -25.54 16.05 -2.50
N LYS A 57 -25.19 16.55 -3.69
CA LYS A 57 -26.08 17.40 -4.52
C LYS A 57 -27.13 16.60 -5.27
N LEU A 58 -26.99 15.28 -5.36
CA LEU A 58 -27.96 14.42 -6.04
C LEU A 58 -29.28 14.38 -5.28
N SER A 59 -30.39 14.76 -5.94
CA SER A 59 -31.72 14.76 -5.32
C SER A 59 -32.26 13.36 -5.02
N ASN A 60 -31.78 12.32 -5.72
CA ASN A 60 -32.14 10.92 -5.50
C ASN A 60 -30.96 9.99 -5.84
N PRO A 61 -29.94 9.91 -4.96
CA PRO A 61 -28.76 9.11 -5.21
C PRO A 61 -29.13 7.62 -5.25
N ASN A 62 -28.78 6.95 -6.35
CA ASN A 62 -28.90 5.50 -6.51
C ASN A 62 -27.56 4.91 -6.98
N PRO A 63 -27.37 3.58 -6.92
CA PRO A 63 -26.10 2.97 -7.27
C PRO A 63 -25.59 3.35 -8.67
N LYS A 64 -26.49 3.45 -9.66
CA LYS A 64 -26.11 3.79 -11.04
C LYS A 64 -25.66 5.26 -11.16
N SER A 65 -26.36 6.20 -10.49
CA SER A 65 -25.96 7.61 -10.51
C SER A 65 -24.64 7.83 -9.78
N LEU A 66 -24.44 7.17 -8.64
CA LEU A 66 -23.20 7.25 -7.86
C LEU A 66 -22.03 6.61 -8.62
N GLN A 67 -22.24 5.46 -9.27
CA GLN A 67 -21.22 4.83 -10.10
C GLN A 67 -20.79 5.73 -11.26
N LYS A 68 -21.74 6.33 -11.97
CA LYS A 68 -21.45 7.27 -13.05
C LYS A 68 -20.63 8.45 -12.54
N LEU A 69 -21.08 9.07 -11.43
CA LEU A 69 -20.40 10.21 -10.83
C LEU A 69 -18.98 9.86 -10.35
N TYR A 70 -18.82 8.74 -9.66
CA TYR A 70 -17.52 8.23 -9.22
C TYR A 70 -16.60 7.97 -10.41
N SER A 71 -17.13 7.43 -11.51
CA SER A 71 -16.36 7.18 -12.71
C SER A 71 -15.86 8.48 -13.36
N GLU A 72 -16.74 9.49 -13.47
CA GLU A 72 -16.44 10.76 -14.12
C GLU A 72 -15.50 11.65 -13.30
N ILE A 73 -15.69 11.70 -11.98
CA ILE A 73 -14.94 12.60 -11.10
C ILE A 73 -13.64 11.97 -10.61
N PHE A 74 -13.68 10.68 -10.27
CA PHE A 74 -12.56 10.01 -9.62
C PHE A 74 -11.81 9.10 -10.59
N ILE A 75 -12.48 8.06 -11.09
CA ILE A 75 -11.82 7.02 -11.90
C ILE A 75 -11.13 7.63 -13.12
N ASN A 76 -11.87 8.29 -14.02
CA ASN A 76 -11.30 8.80 -15.27
C ASN A 76 -10.15 9.78 -15.02
N ARG A 77 -10.22 10.58 -13.95
CA ARG A 77 -9.17 11.55 -13.61
C ARG A 77 -7.93 10.90 -13.03
N VAL A 78 -8.07 9.90 -12.17
CA VAL A 78 -6.92 9.15 -11.64
C VAL A 78 -6.30 8.26 -12.73
N PHE A 79 -7.11 7.73 -13.66
CA PHE A 79 -6.62 7.00 -14.83
C PHE A 79 -5.71 7.85 -15.74
N ASP A 80 -5.94 9.16 -15.85
CA ASP A 80 -5.07 10.08 -16.60
C ASP A 80 -3.65 10.17 -16.00
N PHE A 81 -3.46 9.77 -14.74
CA PHE A 81 -2.16 9.64 -14.08
C PHE A 81 -1.50 8.27 -14.25
N GLY A 82 -1.98 7.46 -15.21
CA GLY A 82 -1.32 6.21 -15.57
C GLY A 82 -1.63 5.06 -14.64
N VAL A 83 -2.83 5.01 -14.07
CA VAL A 83 -3.27 3.93 -13.16
C VAL A 83 -4.23 2.96 -13.84
N PRO A 84 -3.73 2.04 -14.71
CA PRO A 84 -4.58 1.21 -15.57
C PRO A 84 -5.46 0.20 -14.83
N THR A 85 -5.13 -0.16 -13.59
CA THR A 85 -5.78 -1.24 -12.82
C THR A 85 -6.91 -0.82 -11.89
N ILE A 86 -7.18 0.49 -11.72
CA ILE A 86 -8.23 0.98 -10.80
C ILE A 86 -9.60 0.38 -11.13
N LYS A 87 -9.86 0.07 -12.41
CA LYS A 87 -11.16 -0.44 -12.87
C LYS A 87 -11.56 -1.78 -12.24
N TYR A 88 -10.61 -2.58 -11.77
CA TYR A 88 -10.88 -3.92 -11.23
C TYR A 88 -10.86 -4.01 -9.70
N HIS A 89 -10.20 -3.07 -9.01
CA HIS A 89 -10.01 -3.12 -7.56
C HIS A 89 -10.81 -2.07 -6.78
N HIS A 90 -11.32 -1.03 -7.44
CA HIS A 90 -12.09 0.02 -6.77
C HIS A 90 -13.59 -0.14 -7.02
N ASN A 91 -14.27 -0.74 -6.06
CA ASN A 91 -15.72 -0.66 -5.98
C ASN A 91 -16.14 0.77 -5.64
N VAL A 92 -17.17 1.28 -6.31
CA VAL A 92 -17.79 2.57 -6.01
C VAL A 92 -18.10 2.66 -4.51
N ILE A 93 -17.70 3.77 -3.90
CA ILE A 93 -17.96 4.01 -2.49
C ILE A 93 -19.35 4.65 -2.37
N TYR A 94 -20.34 3.83 -2.03
CA TYR A 94 -21.75 4.25 -1.94
C TYR A 94 -22.10 4.97 -0.64
N ASN A 95 -21.35 4.73 0.45
CA ASN A 95 -21.59 5.38 1.73
C ASN A 95 -20.82 6.71 1.79
N ILE A 96 -21.45 7.77 1.28
CA ILE A 96 -20.84 9.10 1.14
C ILE A 96 -20.44 9.71 2.48
N ALA A 97 -21.27 9.55 3.51
CA ALA A 97 -20.99 10.10 4.84
C ALA A 97 -19.78 9.42 5.51
N GLU A 98 -19.65 8.11 5.36
CA GLU A 98 -18.49 7.37 5.87
C GLU A 98 -17.22 7.72 5.10
N LEU A 99 -17.31 7.89 3.77
CA LEU A 99 -16.18 8.33 2.95
C LEU A 99 -15.68 9.70 3.38
N GLU A 100 -16.59 10.68 3.52
CA GLU A 100 -16.24 12.02 3.99
C GLU A 100 -15.52 11.96 5.33
N LYS A 101 -16.05 11.20 6.29
CA LYS A 101 -15.41 11.01 7.59
C LYS A 101 -14.00 10.42 7.46
N GLN A 102 -13.81 9.40 6.64
CA GLN A 102 -12.51 8.77 6.42
C GLN A 102 -11.50 9.72 5.80
N LEU A 103 -11.91 10.54 4.81
CA LEU A 103 -11.04 11.54 4.20
C LEU A 103 -10.54 12.56 5.24
N HIS A 104 -11.43 13.07 6.09
CA HIS A 104 -11.07 14.00 7.16
C HIS A 104 -10.10 13.35 8.16
N GLU A 105 -10.32 12.09 8.53
CA GLU A 105 -9.45 11.39 9.46
C GLU A 105 -8.05 11.14 8.85
N LEU A 106 -7.97 10.79 7.55
CA LEU A 106 -6.72 10.56 6.84
C LEU A 106 -5.91 11.84 6.63
N GLU A 107 -6.56 12.95 6.28
CA GLU A 107 -5.92 14.25 6.13
C GLU A 107 -5.24 14.70 7.44
N ASN A 108 -5.88 14.45 8.59
CA ASN A 108 -5.29 14.74 9.89
C ASN A 108 -4.17 13.77 10.30
N TYR A 109 -4.12 12.59 9.69
CA TYR A 109 -3.13 11.55 10.00
C TYR A 109 -1.78 11.78 9.32
N ASN A 110 -1.72 12.68 8.33
CA ASN A 110 -0.51 13.09 7.63
C ASN A 110 0.28 11.90 7.02
N VAL A 111 -0.45 11.08 6.27
CA VAL A 111 0.09 9.84 5.68
C VAL A 111 1.30 10.14 4.81
N GLU A 112 1.26 11.20 4.02
CA GLU A 112 2.30 11.62 3.07
C GLU A 112 3.67 11.82 3.74
N ASP A 113 3.72 12.44 4.91
CA ASP A 113 4.98 12.63 5.66
C ASP A 113 5.53 11.29 6.19
N ILE A 114 4.64 10.38 6.60
CA ILE A 114 5.01 9.02 7.02
C ILE A 114 5.59 8.26 5.82
N LEU A 115 4.95 8.35 4.65
CA LEU A 115 5.44 7.74 3.41
C LEU A 115 6.82 8.29 3.03
N GLN A 116 6.95 9.62 2.96
CA GLN A 116 8.19 10.28 2.56
C GLN A 116 9.36 9.90 3.48
N SER A 117 9.16 9.99 4.80
CA SER A 117 10.21 9.63 5.76
C SER A 117 10.59 8.14 5.72
N THR A 118 9.64 7.25 5.44
CA THR A 118 9.89 5.80 5.29
C THR A 118 10.67 5.49 4.01
N LEU A 119 10.30 6.12 2.90
CA LEU A 119 10.96 5.94 1.60
C LEU A 119 12.41 6.43 1.64
N ILE A 120 12.66 7.58 2.29
CA ILE A 120 14.02 8.09 2.53
C ILE A 120 14.85 7.04 3.27
N LYS A 121 14.38 6.57 4.44
CA LYS A 121 15.10 5.54 5.22
C LYS A 121 15.33 4.25 4.45
N SER A 122 14.33 3.83 3.66
CA SER A 122 14.43 2.61 2.86
C SER A 122 15.50 2.74 1.78
N ALA A 123 15.52 3.87 1.07
CA ALA A 123 16.51 4.18 0.03
C ALA A 123 17.93 4.44 0.56
N GLU A 124 18.08 4.91 1.80
CA GLU A 124 19.39 5.00 2.48
C GLU A 124 20.01 3.61 2.72
N ILE A 125 19.17 2.61 2.99
CA ILE A 125 19.60 1.25 3.34
C ILE A 125 19.75 0.37 2.09
N LEU A 126 18.82 0.50 1.15
CA LEU A 126 18.75 -0.31 -0.06
C LEU A 126 18.35 0.62 -1.20
N PRO A 127 19.30 1.17 -1.98
CA PRO A 127 18.98 2.02 -3.12
C PRO A 127 18.12 1.29 -4.16
N GLY A 128 17.27 2.04 -4.87
CA GLY A 128 16.31 1.46 -5.80
C GLY A 128 15.92 2.39 -6.96
N PRO A 129 15.02 1.92 -7.86
CA PRO A 129 14.56 2.70 -9.01
C PRO A 129 13.56 3.79 -8.61
N ASP A 130 13.25 4.74 -9.49
CA ASP A 130 12.20 5.73 -9.25
C ASP A 130 10.83 5.07 -8.94
N ILE A 131 10.09 5.60 -7.96
CA ILE A 131 8.84 4.99 -7.47
C ILE A 131 7.70 6.01 -7.43
N ASN A 132 6.54 5.64 -7.97
CA ASN A 132 5.29 6.34 -7.68
C ASN A 132 4.50 5.60 -6.59
N ILE A 133 3.87 6.37 -5.70
CA ILE A 133 3.06 5.86 -4.60
C ILE A 133 1.67 6.48 -4.70
N PHE A 134 0.65 5.64 -4.87
CA PHE A 134 -0.74 6.06 -4.95
C PHE A 134 -1.42 5.87 -3.60
N VAL A 135 -1.85 6.97 -3.00
CA VAL A 135 -2.56 6.98 -1.72
C VAL A 135 -4.06 7.04 -1.98
N MET A 136 -4.74 5.95 -1.65
CA MET A 136 -6.14 5.72 -1.97
C MET A 136 -6.97 5.50 -0.70
N PRO A 137 -8.25 5.88 -0.66
CA PRO A 137 -9.10 5.64 0.50
C PRO A 137 -9.34 4.14 0.67
N HIS A 138 -9.31 3.68 1.92
CA HIS A 138 -9.71 2.33 2.25
C HIS A 138 -11.19 2.08 1.90
N ASN A 139 -11.48 1.08 1.07
CA ASN A 139 -12.85 0.63 0.86
C ASN A 139 -13.15 -0.52 1.83
N ARG A 140 -14.32 -0.54 2.47
CA ARG A 140 -14.79 -1.63 3.35
C ARG A 140 -14.75 -3.04 2.72
N TYR A 141 -14.67 -3.13 1.39
CA TYR A 141 -14.52 -4.39 0.66
C TYR A 141 -13.06 -4.82 0.44
N ILE A 142 -12.09 -3.93 0.69
CA ILE A 142 -10.67 -4.26 0.76
C ILE A 142 -10.44 -4.68 2.22
N THR A 143 -10.62 -5.96 2.51
CA THR A 143 -10.55 -6.47 3.89
C THR A 143 -9.16 -6.99 4.27
N LYS A 144 -8.23 -7.16 3.31
CA LYS A 144 -6.99 -7.94 3.56
C LYS A 144 -5.72 -7.48 2.82
N ALA A 145 -5.72 -6.36 2.07
CA ALA A 145 -4.50 -5.81 1.48
C ALA A 145 -4.39 -4.33 1.79
N SER A 146 -3.41 -3.99 2.62
CA SER A 146 -3.14 -2.63 3.10
C SER A 146 -2.23 -1.84 2.17
N GLY A 147 -1.46 -2.53 1.33
CA GLY A 147 -0.76 -2.02 0.16
C GLY A 147 -0.48 -3.15 -0.85
N TYR A 148 -0.08 -2.80 -2.07
CA TYR A 148 0.41 -3.75 -3.09
C TYR A 148 1.21 -3.03 -4.18
N ILE A 149 1.97 -3.77 -4.97
CA ILE A 149 2.70 -3.25 -6.14
C ILE A 149 2.00 -3.59 -7.44
N HIS A 150 2.01 -2.65 -8.37
CA HIS A 150 1.61 -2.90 -9.75
C HIS A 150 2.43 -2.03 -10.72
N ASN A 151 3.05 -2.67 -11.72
CA ASN A 151 3.90 -2.03 -12.74
C ASN A 151 5.02 -1.14 -12.18
N GLY A 152 5.61 -1.50 -11.02
CA GLY A 152 6.67 -0.71 -10.40
C GLY A 152 6.18 0.44 -9.49
N ASP A 153 4.86 0.59 -9.33
CA ASP A 153 4.27 1.57 -8.43
C ASP A 153 3.67 0.91 -7.19
N ILE A 154 3.67 1.61 -6.07
CA ILE A 154 3.05 1.19 -4.81
C ILE A 154 1.64 1.78 -4.70
N TYR A 155 0.66 0.97 -4.32
CA TYR A 155 -0.70 1.38 -3.99
C TYR A 155 -0.93 1.13 -2.52
N ILE A 156 -1.34 2.16 -1.77
CA ILE A 156 -1.63 2.05 -0.34
C ILE A 156 -3.03 2.53 -0.02
N TYR A 157 -3.70 1.83 0.90
CA TYR A 157 -5.07 2.10 1.34
C TYR A 157 -5.10 2.43 2.83
N PRO A 158 -4.52 3.56 3.26
CA PRO A 158 -4.37 3.86 4.68
C PRO A 158 -5.73 3.84 5.39
N SER A 159 -5.70 3.32 6.61
CA SER A 159 -6.80 3.38 7.55
C SER A 159 -6.34 4.10 8.80
N THR A 160 -7.21 4.93 9.36
CA THR A 160 -6.98 5.65 10.62
C THR A 160 -6.92 4.72 11.83
N LYS A 161 -7.28 3.45 11.63
CA LYS A 161 -7.07 2.38 12.61
C LYS A 161 -5.64 1.85 12.63
N TRP A 162 -4.82 2.19 11.63
CA TRP A 162 -3.43 1.77 11.60
C TRP A 162 -2.58 2.70 12.44
N THR A 163 -1.51 2.15 13.00
CA THR A 163 -0.46 2.95 13.64
C THR A 163 0.51 3.45 12.57
N GLU A 164 1.24 4.51 12.89
CA GLU A 164 2.31 5.03 12.02
C GLU A 164 3.28 3.90 11.65
N SER A 165 3.70 3.13 12.65
CA SER A 165 4.58 1.96 12.46
C SER A 165 4.02 0.90 11.51
N ALA A 166 2.69 0.74 11.43
CA ALA A 166 2.08 -0.20 10.50
C ALA A 166 2.17 0.32 9.06
N ILE A 167 1.93 1.61 8.83
CA ILE A 167 2.09 2.24 7.52
C ILE A 167 3.56 2.20 7.08
N GLN A 168 4.49 2.53 7.99
CA GLN A 168 5.92 2.46 7.73
C GLN A 168 6.35 1.03 7.35
N ALA A 169 5.85 0.01 8.07
CA ALA A 169 6.15 -1.39 7.79
C ALA A 169 5.65 -1.83 6.40
N ILE A 170 4.40 -1.48 6.06
CA ILE A 170 3.82 -1.79 4.75
C ILE A 170 4.64 -1.15 3.64
N ILE A 171 5.00 0.12 3.77
CA ILE A 171 5.74 0.82 2.72
C ILE A 171 7.16 0.31 2.58
N ALA A 172 7.85 0.01 3.68
CA ALA A 172 9.16 -0.61 3.60
C ALA A 172 9.09 -2.01 2.97
N HIS A 173 8.04 -2.79 3.27
CA HIS A 173 7.79 -4.11 2.68
C HIS A 173 7.60 -3.99 1.16
N GLU A 174 6.68 -3.14 0.69
CA GLU A 174 6.44 -2.96 -0.75
C GLU A 174 7.64 -2.30 -1.46
N TYR A 175 8.39 -1.43 -0.78
CA TYR A 175 9.64 -0.88 -1.32
C TYR A 175 10.65 -2.00 -1.62
N ASN A 176 10.83 -2.95 -0.69
CA ASN A 176 11.76 -4.06 -0.89
C ASN A 176 11.38 -4.89 -2.13
N HIS A 177 10.10 -5.18 -2.31
CA HIS A 177 9.60 -5.90 -3.48
C HIS A 177 9.93 -5.18 -4.79
N ILE A 178 9.79 -3.85 -4.86
CA ILE A 178 10.17 -3.08 -6.06
C ILE A 178 11.66 -3.25 -6.38
N VAL A 179 12.53 -3.06 -5.39
CA VAL A 179 13.99 -3.21 -5.59
C VAL A 179 14.31 -4.66 -5.98
N ALA A 180 13.77 -5.61 -5.24
CA ALA A 180 13.97 -7.03 -5.50
C ALA A 180 13.52 -7.42 -6.92
N MET A 181 12.47 -6.81 -7.46
CA MET A 181 11.91 -7.15 -8.77
C MET A 181 12.44 -6.33 -9.95
N GLU A 182 13.35 -5.36 -9.74
CA GLU A 182 13.78 -4.42 -10.79
C GLU A 182 14.20 -5.12 -12.10
N ASN A 183 14.80 -6.32 -12.00
CA ASN A 183 15.21 -7.12 -13.15
C ASN A 183 14.73 -8.58 -13.12
N ARG A 184 13.71 -8.89 -12.30
CA ARG A 184 13.20 -10.25 -12.15
C ARG A 184 11.72 -10.30 -11.84
N HIS A 185 11.09 -11.40 -12.23
CA HIS A 185 9.70 -11.66 -11.86
C HIS A 185 9.64 -12.29 -10.46
N PRO A 186 8.52 -12.15 -9.73
CA PRO A 186 8.32 -12.88 -8.49
C PRO A 186 8.44 -14.39 -8.71
N PRO A 187 8.88 -15.15 -7.70
CA PRO A 187 8.94 -16.61 -7.79
C PRO A 187 7.55 -17.21 -8.04
N ASN A 188 7.50 -18.26 -8.86
CA ASN A 188 6.25 -18.91 -9.24
C ASN A 188 5.90 -20.12 -8.35
N ASP A 189 6.86 -20.65 -7.59
CA ASP A 189 6.67 -21.73 -6.63
C ASP A 189 6.48 -21.21 -5.21
N LEU A 190 5.84 -22.02 -4.35
CA LEU A 190 5.49 -21.63 -2.99
C LEU A 190 6.73 -21.31 -2.14
N LEU A 191 7.80 -22.10 -2.24
CA LEU A 191 9.02 -21.85 -1.46
C LEU A 191 9.63 -20.50 -1.83
N GLY A 192 9.82 -20.27 -3.12
CA GLY A 192 10.30 -18.99 -3.62
C GLY A 192 9.42 -17.85 -3.13
N PHE A 193 8.10 -18.00 -3.21
CA PHE A 193 7.16 -16.97 -2.74
C PHE A 193 7.26 -16.70 -1.23
N LEU A 194 7.39 -17.74 -0.39
CA LEU A 194 7.59 -17.59 1.06
C LEU A 194 8.85 -16.79 1.36
N VAL A 195 9.98 -17.15 0.74
CA VAL A 195 11.25 -16.47 0.96
C VAL A 195 11.21 -15.04 0.42
N PHE A 196 10.56 -14.80 -0.72
CA PHE A 196 10.35 -13.48 -1.29
C PHE A 196 9.57 -12.55 -0.36
N GLU A 197 8.43 -12.99 0.18
CA GLU A 197 7.68 -12.24 1.21
C GLU A 197 8.51 -12.07 2.50
N GLY A 198 9.28 -13.10 2.88
CA GLY A 198 10.17 -13.08 4.02
C GLY A 198 11.29 -12.04 3.93
N LYS A 199 11.83 -11.81 2.73
CA LYS A 199 12.84 -10.77 2.47
C LYS A 199 12.27 -9.39 2.74
N ALA A 200 11.07 -9.12 2.24
CA ALA A 200 10.38 -7.85 2.46
C ALA A 200 10.04 -7.63 3.95
N GLU A 201 9.59 -8.68 4.65
CA GLU A 201 9.36 -8.65 6.09
C GLU A 201 10.64 -8.37 6.89
N ALA A 202 11.74 -9.06 6.56
CA ALA A 202 13.04 -8.86 7.19
C ALA A 202 13.59 -7.45 6.92
N PHE A 203 13.49 -6.98 5.68
CA PHE A 203 13.88 -5.62 5.31
C PHE A 203 13.12 -4.58 6.12
N ALA A 204 11.78 -4.64 6.12
CA ALA A 204 10.94 -3.68 6.84
C ALA A 204 11.25 -3.69 8.35
N LYS A 205 11.54 -4.85 8.92
CA LYS A 205 11.94 -4.97 10.33
C LYS A 205 13.29 -4.32 10.60
N LEU A 206 14.27 -4.51 9.73
CA LEU A 206 15.61 -3.94 9.88
C LEU A 206 15.62 -2.44 9.63
N SER A 207 14.81 -1.94 8.70
CA SER A 207 14.77 -0.51 8.33
C SER A 207 13.96 0.35 9.29
N ILE A 208 12.81 -0.15 9.76
CA ILE A 208 11.86 0.62 10.58
C ILE A 208 11.84 0.17 12.05
N GLY A 209 12.35 -1.02 12.37
CA GLY A 209 12.39 -1.53 13.74
C GLY A 209 11.01 -1.99 14.26
N TYR A 210 10.08 -2.30 13.36
CA TYR A 210 8.73 -2.71 13.75
C TYR A 210 8.67 -4.18 14.20
N LYS A 211 7.59 -4.54 14.90
CA LYS A 211 7.32 -5.91 15.29
C LYS A 211 6.39 -6.55 14.27
N ILE A 212 6.83 -7.66 13.69
CA ILE A 212 6.01 -8.48 12.77
C ILE A 212 4.72 -8.88 13.47
N SER A 213 3.61 -8.65 12.77
CA SER A 213 2.27 -8.95 13.28
C SER A 213 2.05 -10.46 13.31
N GLY A 214 1.41 -10.97 14.36
CA GLY A 214 1.14 -12.40 14.51
C GLY A 214 2.38 -13.22 14.90
N SER A 215 2.87 -13.06 16.13
CA SER A 215 3.85 -14.01 16.67
C SER A 215 3.15 -15.33 16.95
N ILE A 216 3.63 -16.40 16.33
CA ILE A 216 3.25 -17.78 16.67
C ILE A 216 4.36 -18.44 17.48
N CYS A 217 4.05 -19.47 18.26
CA CYS A 217 5.08 -20.28 18.89
C CYS A 217 5.68 -21.28 17.88
N ILE A 218 6.82 -21.87 18.24
CA ILE A 218 7.54 -22.80 17.36
C ILE A 218 6.69 -24.02 17.00
N GLU A 219 5.83 -24.48 17.93
CA GLU A 219 4.92 -25.61 17.68
C GLU A 219 3.87 -25.26 16.62
N GLN A 220 3.28 -24.05 16.70
CA GLN A 220 2.33 -23.57 15.69
C GLN A 220 3.00 -23.38 14.33
N GLU A 221 4.23 -22.87 14.32
CA GLU A 221 5.01 -22.73 13.08
C GLU A 221 5.30 -24.10 12.46
N LYS A 222 5.67 -25.09 13.27
CA LYS A 222 5.89 -26.45 12.83
C LYS A 222 4.62 -27.09 12.27
N GLU A 223 3.48 -26.95 12.96
CA GLU A 223 2.18 -27.41 12.45
C GLU A 223 1.85 -26.78 11.10
N MET A 224 2.12 -25.48 10.92
CA MET A 224 1.93 -24.80 9.63
C MET A 224 2.89 -25.30 8.56
N TRP A 225 4.16 -25.53 8.90
CA TRP A 225 5.17 -26.06 7.99
C TRP A 225 4.78 -27.45 7.48
N GLU A 226 4.35 -28.35 8.36
CA GLU A 226 3.88 -29.70 8.01
C GLU A 226 2.69 -29.68 7.04
N ILE A 227 1.87 -28.62 7.06
CA ILE A 227 0.75 -28.45 6.11
C ILE A 227 1.26 -28.08 4.70
N ILE A 228 2.32 -27.28 4.60
CA ILE A 228 2.75 -26.64 3.35
C ILE A 228 4.00 -27.27 2.72
N GLU A 229 4.77 -28.08 3.43
CA GLU A 229 6.07 -28.59 2.96
C GLU A 229 5.96 -29.45 1.69
N ASP A 230 4.90 -30.25 1.57
CA ASP A 230 4.60 -31.06 0.37
C ASP A 230 4.24 -30.22 -0.86
N TYR A 231 4.03 -28.91 -0.67
CA TYR A 231 3.54 -27.97 -1.66
C TYR A 231 4.61 -26.97 -2.12
N LEU A 232 5.82 -27.02 -1.55
CA LEU A 232 6.88 -26.02 -1.78
C LEU A 232 7.23 -25.81 -3.26
N CYS A 233 7.32 -26.89 -4.05
CA CYS A 233 7.70 -26.82 -5.46
C CYS A 233 6.52 -26.57 -6.42
N GLN A 234 5.30 -26.51 -5.90
CA GLN A 234 4.10 -26.34 -6.71
C GLN A 234 3.81 -24.84 -6.93
N ASN A 235 3.07 -24.54 -7.99
CA ASN A 235 2.78 -23.16 -8.38
C ASN A 235 1.91 -22.44 -7.33
N THR A 236 2.34 -21.25 -6.93
CA THR A 236 1.73 -20.46 -5.85
C THR A 236 0.25 -20.19 -6.09
N THR A 237 -0.17 -19.87 -7.32
CA THR A 237 -1.58 -19.58 -7.62
C THR A 237 -2.47 -20.80 -7.39
N THR A 238 -1.98 -22.00 -7.73
CA THR A 238 -2.71 -23.26 -7.56
C THR A 238 -2.90 -23.61 -6.09
N ILE A 239 -1.94 -23.21 -5.25
CA ILE A 239 -1.93 -23.52 -3.83
C ILE A 239 -2.62 -22.45 -3.01
N CYS A 240 -2.47 -21.17 -3.33
CA CYS A 240 -3.14 -20.08 -2.63
C CYS A 240 -4.65 -20.27 -2.63
N ASP A 241 -5.28 -20.70 -3.72
CA ASP A 241 -6.71 -21.02 -3.75
C ASP A 241 -7.07 -22.20 -2.83
N LYS A 242 -6.15 -23.17 -2.73
CA LYS A 242 -6.29 -24.37 -1.89
C LYS A 242 -6.08 -24.05 -0.40
N LEU A 243 -5.08 -23.24 -0.06
CA LEU A 243 -4.75 -22.81 1.30
C LEU A 243 -5.67 -21.70 1.81
N SER A 244 -6.21 -20.85 0.93
CA SER A 244 -7.23 -19.87 1.30
C SER A 244 -8.54 -20.53 1.77
N SER A 245 -8.74 -21.81 1.46
CA SER A 245 -9.85 -22.63 1.98
C SER A 245 -9.55 -23.26 3.36
N LEU A 246 -8.29 -23.22 3.80
CA LEU A 246 -7.80 -23.78 5.06
C LEU A 246 -7.55 -22.63 6.05
N ASP A 247 -8.62 -22.21 6.74
CA ASP A 247 -8.58 -21.34 7.94
C ASP A 247 -7.93 -19.93 7.82
N GLU A 248 -8.30 -19.02 8.71
CA GLU A 248 -7.79 -17.64 8.74
C GLU A 248 -6.32 -17.52 9.18
N MET A 249 -5.71 -18.62 9.66
CA MET A 249 -4.32 -18.66 10.12
C MET A 249 -3.29 -18.71 8.97
N LEU A 250 -3.62 -19.31 7.82
CA LEU A 250 -2.68 -19.53 6.72
C LEU A 250 -2.26 -18.26 5.93
N PRO A 251 -3.11 -17.22 5.76
CA PRO A 251 -2.68 -15.99 5.10
C PRO A 251 -1.55 -15.24 5.83
N ASN A 252 -1.45 -15.34 7.16
CA ASN A 252 -0.34 -14.76 7.94
C ASN A 252 0.88 -15.69 7.98
N CYS A 253 0.68 -16.99 7.77
CA CYS A 253 1.73 -18.00 7.78
C CYS A 253 2.85 -17.68 6.76
N ARG A 254 2.49 -17.19 5.56
CA ARG A 254 3.50 -16.85 4.54
C ARG A 254 4.52 -15.81 5.01
N TYR A 255 4.05 -14.78 5.72
CA TYR A 255 4.90 -13.71 6.22
C TYR A 255 5.78 -14.21 7.37
N ILE A 256 5.21 -15.00 8.28
CA ILE A 256 5.91 -15.50 9.47
C ILE A 256 6.96 -16.55 9.09
N ILE A 257 6.58 -17.59 8.34
CA ILE A 257 7.51 -18.64 7.90
C ILE A 257 8.58 -18.05 6.99
N GLY A 258 8.18 -17.24 6.01
CA GLY A 258 9.11 -16.53 5.14
C GLY A 258 10.13 -15.72 5.92
N TYR A 259 9.66 -14.88 6.86
CA TYR A 259 10.52 -14.09 7.72
C TYR A 259 11.47 -14.98 8.53
N ASN A 260 11.00 -16.09 9.11
CA ASN A 260 11.84 -16.93 9.94
C ASN A 260 12.90 -17.70 9.13
N ILE A 261 12.61 -18.09 7.89
CA ILE A 261 13.60 -18.62 6.95
C ILE A 261 14.69 -17.56 6.71
N VAL A 262 14.30 -16.35 6.27
CA VAL A 262 15.24 -15.29 5.93
C VAL A 262 16.02 -14.79 7.14
N ASN A 263 15.37 -14.66 8.30
CA ASN A 263 16.03 -14.26 9.54
C ASN A 263 17.03 -15.33 10.01
N SER A 264 16.72 -16.62 9.85
CA SER A 264 17.68 -17.70 10.14
C SER A 264 18.89 -17.64 9.21
N PHE A 265 18.66 -17.35 7.92
CA PHE A 265 19.72 -17.10 6.95
C PHE A 265 20.61 -15.90 7.35
N ILE A 266 20.02 -14.72 7.60
CA ILE A 266 20.76 -13.51 7.99
C ILE A 266 21.63 -13.75 9.24
N GLN A 267 21.10 -14.49 10.23
CA GLN A 267 21.85 -14.83 11.45
C GLN A 267 23.07 -15.71 11.20
N ARG A 268 23.03 -16.58 10.18
CA ARG A 268 24.15 -17.46 9.78
C ARG A 268 25.13 -16.78 8.84
N HIS A 269 24.66 -15.78 8.10
CA HIS A 269 25.44 -15.03 7.11
C HIS A 269 25.53 -13.53 7.45
N PRO A 270 26.01 -13.15 8.66
CA PRO A 270 26.00 -11.75 9.11
C PRO A 270 26.96 -10.82 8.35
N HIS A 271 27.77 -11.39 7.44
CA HIS A 271 28.69 -10.65 6.58
C HIS A 271 28.03 -10.17 5.28
N LEU A 272 26.88 -10.77 4.90
CA LEU A 272 26.12 -10.34 3.74
C LEU A 272 25.31 -9.08 4.07
N SER A 273 25.41 -8.10 3.20
CA SER A 273 24.63 -6.87 3.22
C SER A 273 23.18 -7.11 2.81
N ILE A 274 22.32 -6.13 3.11
CA ILE A 274 20.90 -6.14 2.70
C ILE A 274 20.73 -6.22 1.20
N GLU A 275 21.56 -5.50 0.46
CA GLU A 275 21.58 -5.52 -1.00
C GLU A 275 21.91 -6.91 -1.54
N GLU A 276 22.93 -7.59 -0.97
CA GLU A 276 23.34 -8.92 -1.41
C GLU A 276 22.20 -9.94 -1.23
N TRP A 277 21.65 -10.09 -0.02
CA TRP A 277 20.62 -11.11 0.20
C TRP A 277 19.26 -10.77 -0.41
N THR A 278 18.97 -9.50 -0.68
CA THR A 278 17.74 -9.10 -1.41
C THR A 278 17.71 -9.74 -2.81
N HIS A 279 18.87 -9.80 -3.47
CA HIS A 279 19.04 -10.28 -4.84
C HIS A 279 19.45 -11.75 -4.96
N MET A 280 19.79 -12.42 -3.85
CA MET A 280 20.08 -13.86 -3.85
C MET A 280 18.87 -14.70 -4.26
N ASP A 281 19.13 -15.89 -4.81
CA ASP A 281 18.07 -16.85 -5.15
C ASP A 281 17.33 -17.32 -3.89
N GLU A 282 16.01 -17.42 -3.98
CA GLU A 282 15.17 -17.80 -2.85
C GLU A 282 15.43 -19.24 -2.35
N HIS A 283 15.74 -20.17 -3.26
CA HIS A 283 16.04 -21.56 -2.90
C HIS A 283 17.41 -21.66 -2.22
N GLU A 284 18.39 -20.86 -2.67
CA GLU A 284 19.70 -20.75 -2.00
C GLU A 284 19.55 -20.26 -0.55
N ILE A 285 18.80 -19.18 -0.33
CA ILE A 285 18.51 -18.68 1.03
C ILE A 285 17.85 -19.74 1.89
N PHE A 286 16.87 -20.48 1.35
CA PHE A 286 16.22 -21.55 2.10
C PHE A 286 17.21 -22.64 2.51
N VAL A 287 18.03 -23.14 1.59
CA VAL A 287 19.02 -24.19 1.86
C VAL A 287 20.02 -23.73 2.92
N GLU A 288 20.54 -22.51 2.80
CA GLU A 288 21.57 -21.99 3.71
C GLU A 288 21.01 -21.52 5.07
N SER A 289 19.71 -21.21 5.14
CA SER A 289 19.03 -20.81 6.39
C SER A 289 19.07 -21.88 7.48
N GLY A 290 19.13 -23.16 7.08
CA GLY A 290 18.82 -24.33 7.91
C GLY A 290 17.60 -24.13 8.80
N TYR A 291 16.52 -23.67 8.17
CA TYR A 291 15.22 -23.49 8.78
C TYR A 291 14.63 -24.80 9.30
N VAL A 292 14.82 -25.91 8.59
CA VAL A 292 14.32 -27.23 9.02
C VAL A 292 15.00 -27.69 10.31
N GLU A 293 16.29 -27.39 10.52
CA GLU A 293 16.94 -27.66 11.81
C GLU A 293 16.43 -26.72 12.90
N TYR A 294 16.07 -25.48 12.57
CA TYR A 294 15.47 -24.54 13.52
C TYR A 294 14.12 -25.05 14.04
N LEU A 295 13.26 -25.58 13.17
CA LEU A 295 11.96 -26.15 13.55
C LEU A 295 12.04 -27.40 14.44
N ASN A 296 13.20 -28.06 14.51
CA ASN A 296 13.40 -29.31 15.25
C ASN A 296 14.16 -29.13 16.58
N ARG A 297 14.35 -27.90 17.05
CA ARG A 297 14.95 -27.57 18.36
C ARG A 297 13.90 -27.56 19.45
#